data_AF-A0A975TC76-F1
#
_entry.id   AF-A0A975TC76-F1
#
_cell.length_a   1.000
_cell.length_b   1.000
_cell.length_c   1.000
_cell.angle_alpha   90.00
_cell.angle_beta   90.00
_cell.angle_gamma   90.00
#
_symmetry.space_group_name_H-M   'P 1'
#
loop_
_entity.id
_entity.type
_entity.pdbx_description
1 polymer ?
#
loop_
_entity_poly.entity_id
_entity_poly.type
_entity_poly.pdbx_seq_one_letter_code
_entity_poly.pdbx_strand_id
1 'polypeptide(L)'
;MKKQLNIFQARLALLAELAEAGIKHTPEKIVRIAKQVNGKIVFLEEGSADAGLQHILEEHSSQFADQGIGADQIPDAIITALTEGKMVGYQGRKKTRTIYEFNFNGKTHYISVTVSDNGYIVGANPRTSL
;
A
#
# COMPACT_ATOMS: atom_id res chain seq x y z
N MET A 1 10.82 -17.11 -15.46
CA MET A 1 9.47 -17.56 -15.88
C MET A 1 8.59 -18.08 -14.74
N LYS A 2 8.99 -19.09 -13.94
CA LYS A 2 8.14 -19.65 -12.86
C LYS A 2 7.69 -18.61 -11.79
N LYS A 3 8.60 -17.73 -11.35
CA LYS A 3 8.28 -16.68 -10.35
C LYS A 3 7.19 -15.70 -10.84
N GLN A 4 7.27 -15.26 -12.10
CA GLN A 4 6.28 -14.36 -12.68
C GLN A 4 4.90 -15.01 -12.78
N LEU A 5 4.85 -16.29 -13.17
CA LEU A 5 3.61 -17.06 -13.22
C LEU A 5 2.98 -17.19 -11.83
N ASN A 6 3.78 -17.46 -10.79
CA ASN A 6 3.30 -17.56 -9.42
C ASN A 6 2.74 -16.24 -8.89
N ILE A 7 3.37 -15.11 -9.23
CA ILE A 7 2.88 -13.76 -8.85
C ILE A 7 1.54 -13.47 -9.54
N PHE A 8 1.41 -13.81 -10.82
CA PHE A 8 0.16 -13.62 -11.56
C PHE A 8 -0.99 -14.45 -10.97
N GLN A 9 -0.75 -15.72 -10.67
CA GLN A 9 -1.75 -16.59 -10.05
C GLN A 9 -2.13 -16.11 -8.64
N ALA A 10 -1.17 -15.67 -7.83
CA ALA A 10 -1.45 -15.10 -6.52
C ALA A 10 -2.32 -13.83 -6.63
N ARG A 11 -2.04 -12.94 -7.60
CA ARG A 11 -2.88 -11.76 -7.84
C ARG A 11 -4.31 -12.16 -8.20
N LEU A 12 -4.50 -13.12 -9.11
CA LEU A 12 -5.83 -13.57 -9.51
C LEU A 12 -6.63 -14.17 -8.34
N ALA A 13 -5.96 -14.97 -7.49
CA ALA A 13 -6.60 -15.52 -6.30
C ALA A 13 -7.11 -14.43 -5.36
N LEU A 14 -6.30 -13.40 -5.10
CA LEU A 14 -6.71 -12.29 -4.23
C LEU A 14 -7.86 -11.46 -4.82
N LEU A 15 -7.90 -11.29 -6.14
CA LEU A 15 -9.02 -10.62 -6.80
C LEU A 15 -10.31 -11.44 -6.70
N ALA A 16 -10.22 -12.76 -6.85
CA ALA A 16 -11.36 -13.65 -6.64
C ALA A 16 -11.86 -13.56 -5.19
N GLU A 17 -10.95 -13.60 -4.20
CA GLU A 17 -11.31 -13.44 -2.79
C GLU A 17 -12.01 -12.10 -2.49
N LEU A 18 -11.56 -10.99 -3.11
CA LEU A 18 -12.26 -9.70 -2.99
C LEU A 18 -13.68 -9.75 -3.57
N ALA A 19 -13.84 -10.39 -4.74
CA ALA A 19 -15.13 -10.52 -5.41
C ALA A 19 -16.10 -11.41 -4.62
N GLU A 20 -15.62 -12.55 -4.13
CA GLU A 20 -16.39 -13.48 -3.28
C GLU A 20 -16.81 -12.81 -1.96
N ALA A 21 -15.96 -11.95 -1.40
CA ALA A 21 -16.28 -11.16 -0.21
C ALA A 21 -17.25 -9.99 -0.47
N GLY A 22 -17.65 -9.75 -1.73
CA GLY A 22 -18.52 -8.63 -2.11
C GLY A 22 -17.87 -7.25 -1.92
N ILE A 23 -16.54 -7.19 -1.83
CA ILE A 23 -15.81 -5.93 -1.67
C ILE A 23 -15.82 -5.19 -3.00
N LYS A 24 -16.32 -3.94 -3.01
CA LYS A 24 -16.27 -3.08 -4.19
C LYS A 24 -14.83 -2.77 -4.59
N HIS A 25 -14.48 -3.11 -5.82
CA HIS A 25 -13.17 -2.83 -6.43
C HIS A 25 -13.31 -2.82 -7.97
N THR A 26 -12.30 -2.30 -8.66
CA THR A 26 -12.19 -2.36 -10.13
C THR A 26 -10.92 -3.15 -10.50
N PRO A 27 -11.03 -4.45 -10.85
CA PRO A 27 -9.87 -5.35 -11.02
C PRO A 27 -8.78 -4.84 -11.95
N GLU A 28 -9.15 -4.11 -13.00
CA GLU A 28 -8.25 -3.54 -14.01
C GLU A 28 -7.49 -2.33 -13.48
N LYS A 29 -8.03 -1.64 -12.47
CA LYS A 29 -7.45 -0.45 -11.86
C LYS A 29 -6.58 -0.77 -10.65
N ILE A 30 -6.59 -2.01 -10.16
CA ILE A 30 -5.73 -2.45 -9.06
C ILE A 30 -4.27 -2.52 -9.53
N VAL A 31 -3.46 -1.60 -9.03
CA VAL A 31 -2.01 -1.50 -9.29
C VAL A 31 -1.23 -2.50 -8.44
N ARG A 32 -1.64 -2.66 -7.17
CA ARG A 32 -1.09 -3.66 -6.26
C ARG A 32 -2.14 -4.22 -5.33
N ILE A 33 -1.98 -5.48 -4.96
CA ILE A 33 -2.83 -6.20 -4.02
C ILE A 33 -1.98 -7.19 -3.24
N ALA A 34 -2.25 -7.33 -1.96
CA ALA A 34 -1.57 -8.28 -1.09
C ALA A 34 -2.48 -8.72 0.06
N LYS A 35 -2.13 -9.84 0.69
CA LYS A 35 -2.77 -10.33 1.90
C LYS A 35 -1.81 -10.13 3.07
N GLN A 36 -2.25 -9.44 4.11
CA GLN A 36 -1.50 -9.27 5.34
C GLN A 36 -1.47 -10.58 6.14
N VAL A 37 -0.56 -10.68 7.11
CA VAL A 37 -0.40 -11.88 7.96
C VAL A 37 -1.69 -12.22 8.74
N ASN A 38 -2.50 -11.21 9.07
CA ASN A 38 -3.80 -11.41 9.73
C ASN A 38 -4.93 -11.84 8.78
N GLY A 39 -4.63 -12.09 7.50
CA GLY A 39 -5.59 -12.49 6.48
C GLY A 39 -6.34 -11.35 5.79
N LYS A 40 -6.19 -10.08 6.24
CA LYS A 40 -6.82 -8.94 5.58
C LYS A 40 -6.19 -8.70 4.21
N ILE A 41 -7.00 -8.60 3.16
CA ILE A 41 -6.56 -8.18 1.84
C ILE A 41 -6.47 -6.65 1.82
N VAL A 42 -5.37 -6.12 1.30
CA VAL A 42 -5.16 -4.71 1.04
C VAL A 42 -4.88 -4.50 -0.44
N PHE A 43 -5.45 -3.44 -1.02
CA PHE A 43 -5.31 -3.16 -2.44
C PHE A 43 -5.21 -1.66 -2.71
N LEU A 44 -4.36 -1.33 -3.68
CA LEU A 44 -4.13 0.02 -4.17
C LEU A 44 -4.62 0.09 -5.62
N GLU A 45 -5.60 0.95 -5.87
CA GLU A 45 -6.04 1.27 -7.23
C GLU A 45 -5.35 2.54 -7.75
N GLU A 46 -5.43 2.75 -9.07
CA GLU A 46 -5.02 4.02 -9.71
C GLU A 46 -5.58 5.23 -8.95
N GLY A 47 -6.86 5.19 -8.57
CA GLY A 47 -7.49 6.19 -7.72
C GLY A 47 -7.88 7.48 -8.44
N SER A 48 -7.90 8.57 -7.69
CA SER A 48 -8.21 9.95 -8.10
C SER A 48 -7.31 10.93 -7.36
N ALA A 49 -7.49 12.23 -7.56
CA ALA A 49 -6.79 13.28 -6.81
C ALA A 49 -7.04 13.22 -5.28
N ASP A 50 -8.15 12.61 -4.85
CA ASP A 50 -8.53 12.53 -3.43
C ASP A 50 -8.13 11.21 -2.73
N ALA A 51 -7.87 10.13 -3.49
CA ALA A 51 -7.54 8.82 -2.92
C ALA A 51 -6.81 7.89 -3.91
N GLY A 52 -6.06 6.93 -3.40
CA GLY A 52 -5.37 5.92 -4.19
C GLY A 52 -4.03 6.42 -4.74
N LEU A 53 -3.53 5.77 -5.78
CA LEU A 53 -2.17 6.04 -6.27
C LEU A 53 -2.01 7.46 -6.82
N GLN A 54 -2.99 7.97 -7.56
CA GLN A 54 -2.94 9.33 -8.11
C GLN A 54 -2.74 10.37 -7.01
N HIS A 55 -3.59 10.38 -5.99
CA HIS A 55 -3.44 11.24 -4.81
C HIS A 55 -2.04 11.15 -4.18
N ILE A 56 -1.53 9.93 -3.99
CA ILE A 56 -0.20 9.71 -3.39
C ILE A 56 0.91 10.30 -4.26
N LEU A 57 0.82 10.13 -5.59
CA LEU A 57 1.82 10.65 -6.52
C LEU A 57 1.78 12.17 -6.60
N GLU A 58 0.59 12.76 -6.69
CA GLU A 58 0.42 14.21 -6.81
C GLU A 58 0.89 14.94 -5.53
N GLU A 59 0.50 14.44 -4.35
CA GLU A 59 0.74 15.14 -3.09
C GLU A 59 2.05 14.77 -2.39
N HIS A 60 2.59 13.57 -2.65
CA HIS A 60 3.65 13.00 -1.81
C HIS A 60 4.85 12.42 -2.58
N SER A 61 4.84 12.37 -3.92
CA SER A 61 5.94 11.77 -4.69
C SER A 61 7.30 12.43 -4.42
N SER A 62 7.37 13.75 -4.31
CA SER A 62 8.60 14.48 -3.98
C SER A 62 9.14 14.10 -2.60
N GLN A 63 8.25 13.96 -1.62
CA GLN A 63 8.62 13.57 -0.26
C GLN A 63 9.16 12.13 -0.23
N PHE A 64 8.59 11.22 -1.02
CA PHE A 64 9.11 9.86 -1.17
C PHE A 64 10.49 9.86 -1.83
N ALA A 65 10.67 10.68 -2.87
CA ALA A 65 11.95 10.83 -3.55
C ALA A 65 13.05 11.36 -2.60
N ASP A 66 12.73 12.31 -1.71
CA ASP A 66 13.65 12.79 -0.67
C ASP A 66 14.09 11.68 0.29
N GLN A 67 13.29 10.62 0.43
CA GLN A 67 13.65 9.44 1.22
C GLN A 67 14.40 8.36 0.41
N GLY A 68 14.54 8.53 -0.89
CA GLY A 68 15.15 7.57 -1.81
C GLY A 68 14.18 6.53 -2.37
N ILE A 69 12.88 6.81 -2.37
CA ILE A 69 11.85 5.96 -3.00
C ILE A 69 11.34 6.68 -4.24
N GLY A 70 11.67 6.15 -5.43
CA GLY A 70 11.18 6.68 -6.71
C GLY A 70 9.67 6.51 -6.87
N ALA A 71 9.04 7.35 -7.70
CA ALA A 71 7.60 7.37 -7.90
C ALA A 71 7.03 6.00 -8.36
N ASP A 72 7.77 5.31 -9.21
CA ASP A 72 7.48 3.97 -9.72
C ASP A 72 7.58 2.87 -8.64
N GLN A 73 8.36 3.13 -7.58
CA GLN A 73 8.57 2.21 -6.46
C GLN A 73 7.56 2.40 -5.33
N ILE A 74 6.84 3.52 -5.29
CA ILE A 74 5.89 3.84 -4.21
C ILE A 74 4.85 2.73 -3.99
N PRO A 75 4.18 2.16 -5.02
CA PRO A 75 3.24 1.06 -4.81
C PRO A 75 3.85 -0.14 -4.10
N ASP A 76 5.08 -0.53 -4.46
CA ASP A 76 5.78 -1.67 -3.86
C ASP A 76 6.23 -1.36 -2.44
N ALA A 77 6.71 -0.14 -2.17
CA ALA A 77 7.07 0.30 -0.82
C ALA A 77 5.86 0.27 0.12
N ILE A 78 4.68 0.73 -0.34
CA ILE A 78 3.45 0.69 0.45
C ILE A 78 3.03 -0.74 0.78
N ILE A 79 3.06 -1.65 -0.19
CA ILE A 79 2.71 -3.06 0.04
C ILE A 79 3.69 -3.72 0.99
N THR A 80 4.99 -3.45 0.83
CA THR A 80 6.04 -3.97 1.72
C THR A 80 5.77 -3.49 3.16
N ALA A 81 5.51 -2.20 3.36
CA ALA A 81 5.19 -1.67 4.68
C ALA A 81 3.94 -2.33 5.31
N LEU A 82 2.89 -2.57 4.53
CA LEU A 82 1.66 -3.18 5.02
C LEU A 82 1.78 -4.68 5.32
N THR A 83 2.68 -5.39 4.64
CA THR A 83 2.79 -6.85 4.75
C THR A 83 3.95 -7.31 5.62
N GLU A 84 5.05 -6.56 5.61
CA GLU A 84 6.30 -6.88 6.31
C GLU A 84 6.65 -5.84 7.39
N GLY A 85 6.05 -4.66 7.34
CA GLY A 85 6.36 -3.58 8.26
C GLY A 85 5.83 -3.78 9.68
N LYS A 86 6.58 -3.24 10.63
CA LYS A 86 6.19 -3.16 12.04
C LYS A 86 5.34 -1.91 12.26
N MET A 87 4.17 -2.08 12.86
CA MET A 87 3.37 -0.95 13.34
C MET A 87 4.08 -0.28 14.53
N VAL A 88 4.38 1.01 14.39
CA VAL A 88 5.16 1.79 15.37
C VAL A 88 4.43 3.01 15.92
N GLY A 89 3.26 3.34 15.38
CA GLY A 89 2.46 4.45 15.87
C GLY A 89 1.32 4.83 14.95
N TYR A 90 0.81 6.04 15.13
CA TYR A 90 -0.27 6.61 14.31
C TYR A 90 0.00 8.08 13.99
N GLN A 91 -0.32 8.49 12.77
CA GLN A 91 -0.35 9.89 12.35
C GLN A 91 -1.75 10.48 12.60
N GLY A 92 -1.78 11.71 13.13
CA GLY A 92 -3.01 12.48 13.33
C GLY A 92 -3.77 12.16 14.62
N ARG A 93 -4.60 13.11 15.06
CA ARG A 93 -5.30 13.03 16.36
C ARG A 93 -6.29 11.87 16.45
N LYS A 94 -6.94 11.52 15.34
CA LYS A 94 -7.92 10.44 15.27
C LYS A 94 -7.29 9.04 15.20
N LYS A 95 -5.96 8.94 15.11
CA LYS A 95 -5.21 7.67 15.00
C LYS A 95 -5.71 6.74 13.90
N THR A 96 -6.21 7.29 12.79
CA THR A 96 -6.75 6.53 11.66
C THR A 96 -5.68 6.13 10.64
N ARG A 97 -4.47 6.68 10.76
CA ARG A 97 -3.37 6.43 9.81
C ARG A 97 -2.20 5.78 10.52
N THR A 98 -2.05 4.48 10.35
CA THR A 98 -0.99 3.69 10.99
C THR A 98 0.37 4.06 10.41
N ILE A 99 1.39 4.18 11.27
CA ILE A 99 2.79 4.35 10.87
C ILE A 99 3.48 2.99 10.91
N TYR A 100 4.13 2.65 9.81
CA TYR A 100 4.91 1.42 9.65
C TYR A 100 6.40 1.75 9.53
N GLU A 101 7.22 1.02 10.29
CA GLU A 101 8.66 0.89 10.09
C GLU A 101 8.92 -0.36 9.25
N PHE A 102 9.71 -0.25 8.19
CA PHE A 102 10.00 -1.37 7.29
C PHE A 102 11.34 -1.20 6.58
N ASN A 103 11.93 -2.29 6.12
CA ASN A 103 13.09 -2.24 5.23
C ASN A 103 12.63 -2.20 3.77
N PHE A 104 13.20 -1.31 2.98
CA PHE A 104 12.98 -1.27 1.54
C PHE A 104 14.28 -0.83 0.87
N ASN A 105 14.69 -1.54 -0.18
CA ASN A 105 15.97 -1.31 -0.86
C ASN A 105 17.19 -1.25 0.09
N GLY A 106 17.18 -2.04 1.18
CA GLY A 106 18.26 -2.10 2.15
C GLY A 106 18.30 -0.95 3.16
N LYS A 107 17.34 -0.02 3.14
CA LYS A 107 17.22 1.10 4.08
C LYS A 107 15.95 0.96 4.93
N THR A 108 16.02 1.38 6.19
CA THR A 108 14.84 1.50 7.05
C THR A 108 14.06 2.76 6.68
N HIS A 109 12.76 2.61 6.43
CA HIS A 109 11.82 3.67 6.11
C HIS A 109 10.66 3.70 7.10
N TYR A 110 10.03 4.87 7.18
CA TYR A 110 8.77 5.05 7.88
C TYR A 110 7.74 5.63 6.92
N ILE A 111 6.57 4.99 6.83
CA ILE A 111 5.44 5.54 6.07
C ILE A 111 4.18 5.50 6.91
N SER A 112 3.35 6.53 6.76
CA SER A 112 2.00 6.52 7.32
C SER A 112 0.99 6.17 6.23
N VAL A 113 0.18 5.15 6.46
CA VAL A 113 -0.76 4.60 5.47
C VAL A 113 -2.19 4.64 6.00
N THR A 114 -3.10 5.17 5.20
CA THR A 114 -4.54 5.12 5.46
C THR A 114 -5.11 3.95 4.66
N VAL A 115 -5.61 2.95 5.37
CA VAL A 115 -6.33 1.80 4.78
C VAL A 115 -7.76 1.86 5.28
N SER A 116 -8.71 1.89 4.37
CA SER A 116 -10.13 1.82 4.72
C SER A 116 -10.53 0.41 5.20
N ASP A 117 -11.72 0.29 5.77
CA ASP A 117 -12.17 -0.96 6.40
C ASP A 117 -12.17 -2.14 5.43
N ASN A 118 -12.56 -1.91 4.17
CA ASN A 118 -12.58 -2.93 3.13
C ASN A 118 -11.19 -3.31 2.56
N GLY A 119 -10.11 -2.67 3.02
CA GLY A 119 -8.75 -2.92 2.53
C GLY A 119 -8.25 -1.97 1.45
N TYR A 120 -9.07 -1.06 0.94
CA TYR A 120 -8.62 -0.06 -0.03
C TYR A 120 -7.64 0.92 0.60
N ILE A 121 -6.48 1.08 -0.04
CA ILE A 121 -5.43 2.01 0.35
C ILE A 121 -5.80 3.40 -0.16
N VAL A 122 -6.19 4.28 0.77
CA VAL A 122 -6.67 5.63 0.47
C VAL A 122 -5.49 6.59 0.23
N GLY A 123 -4.41 6.46 1.01
CA GLY A 123 -3.28 7.38 0.88
C GLY A 123 -2.07 6.95 1.71
N ALA A 124 -0.89 7.42 1.34
CA ALA A 124 0.38 7.14 1.97
C ALA A 124 1.32 8.35 1.85
N ASN A 125 2.11 8.63 2.89
CA ASN A 125 3.18 9.62 2.84
C ASN A 125 4.36 9.12 3.69
N PRO A 126 5.60 9.53 3.37
CA PRO A 126 6.75 9.20 4.18
C PRO A 126 6.77 9.97 5.50
N ARG A 127 7.50 9.44 6.48
CA ARG A 127 7.80 10.07 7.76
C ARG A 127 9.31 10.12 7.96
N THR A 128 9.81 11.25 8.44
CA THR A 128 11.21 11.43 8.86
C THR A 128 11.39 11.18 10.37
N SER A 129 10.29 11.11 11.12
CA SER A 129 10.27 10.87 12.56
C SER A 129 8.96 10.22 13.01
N LEU A 130 9.00 9.57 14.17
CA LEU A 130 7.85 8.92 14.84
C LEU A 130 6.96 9.97 15.51
#